data_AF-A0A3D9SX62-F1
#
_entry.id   AF-A0A3D9SX62-F1
#
_cell.length_a   1.000
_cell.length_b   1.000
_cell.length_c   1.000
_cell.angle_alpha   90.00
_cell.angle_beta   90.00
_cell.angle_gamma   90.00
#
_symmetry.space_group_name_H-M   'P 1'
#
loop_
_entity.id
_entity.type
_entity.pdbx_description
1 polymer ?
#
loop_
_entity_poly.entity_id
_entity_poly.type
_entity_poly.pdbx_seq_one_letter_code
_entity_poly.pdbx_strand_id
1 'polypeptide(L)'
;MLGMTRRDHPYNPVREQFVGELGDLYRRCGSPPFPEMAAFSERLAELHPDAHGVNNLPTLSKSAISETLRGHRKYLPTAAWVASFVLCCQGLACARGVRPTDPGRATLPYWQWRLQQAESEARRRGLPSRRQRHRDGPAVPEPTLWPPVMFAAGPHAPSAGTAEVPPRSGGPTALSDAQRAHVTAFGWYGQALTARADAGDPHAVYQVAVLLACHPEHAAGAPSVLMTAAAAGQHQALALLEASGEGLNRGLVAAHARELADRAENAMSHDVARIFSECAGRLGGDLSAPRSSPVGEHVTHPPTVGR
;
A
#
# COMPACT_ATOMS: atom_id res chain seq x y z
N MET A 1 9.62 -47.22 -28.31
CA MET A 1 9.94 -46.12 -27.38
C MET A 1 9.40 -44.82 -27.97
N LEU A 2 8.17 -44.42 -27.62
CA LEU A 2 7.60 -43.15 -28.05
C LEU A 2 8.08 -42.08 -27.06
N GLY A 3 8.97 -41.20 -27.52
CA GLY A 3 9.38 -40.01 -26.78
C GLY A 3 8.16 -39.13 -26.52
N MET A 4 7.67 -39.13 -25.29
CA MET A 4 6.63 -38.22 -24.84
C MET A 4 7.15 -36.79 -25.03
N THR A 5 6.59 -36.14 -26.04
CA THR A 5 6.85 -34.77 -26.42
C THR A 5 6.66 -33.85 -25.22
N ARG A 6 7.65 -32.98 -25.01
CA ARG A 6 7.61 -31.82 -24.12
C ARG A 6 6.25 -31.15 -24.34
N ARG A 7 5.31 -31.31 -23.41
CA ARG A 7 3.96 -30.73 -23.54
C ARG A 7 4.12 -29.23 -23.71
N ASP A 8 3.93 -28.75 -24.92
CA ASP A 8 3.87 -27.32 -25.24
C ASP A 8 2.74 -26.73 -24.40
N HIS A 9 3.12 -26.13 -23.27
CA HIS A 9 2.17 -25.41 -22.45
C HIS A 9 1.75 -24.20 -23.26
N PRO A 10 0.43 -23.92 -23.36
CA PRO A 10 -0.04 -22.75 -24.09
C PRO A 10 0.66 -21.52 -23.52
N TYR A 11 1.31 -20.80 -24.42
CA TYR A 11 2.03 -19.57 -24.13
C TYR A 11 1.11 -18.61 -23.36
N ASN A 12 1.58 -18.10 -22.22
CA ASN A 12 0.82 -17.18 -21.37
C ASN A 12 1.64 -15.90 -21.16
N PRO A 13 1.44 -14.87 -22.00
CA PRO A 13 2.25 -13.65 -21.95
C PRO A 13 2.06 -12.89 -20.64
N VAL A 14 0.86 -12.94 -20.04
CA VAL A 14 0.56 -12.26 -18.77
C VAL A 14 1.35 -12.87 -17.63
N ARG A 15 1.44 -14.21 -17.60
CA ARG A 15 2.26 -14.94 -16.64
C ARG A 15 3.74 -14.62 -16.84
N GLU A 16 4.22 -14.66 -18.06
CA GLU A 16 5.63 -14.38 -18.37
C GLU A 16 6.04 -12.96 -17.99
N GLN A 17 5.18 -11.97 -18.24
CA GLN A 17 5.40 -10.60 -17.80
C GLN A 17 5.53 -10.52 -16.27
N PHE A 18 4.59 -11.10 -15.52
CA PHE A 18 4.63 -11.08 -14.07
C PHE A 18 5.83 -11.85 -13.49
N VAL A 19 6.18 -12.99 -14.07
CA VAL A 19 7.39 -13.75 -13.71
C VAL A 19 8.65 -12.96 -14.05
N GLY A 20 8.66 -12.22 -15.16
CA GLY A 20 9.73 -11.30 -15.54
C GLY A 20 9.96 -10.23 -14.48
N GLU A 21 8.89 -9.60 -13.98
CA GLU A 21 8.95 -8.61 -12.88
C GLU A 21 9.53 -9.21 -11.59
N LEU A 22 9.16 -10.45 -11.24
CA LEU A 22 9.77 -11.17 -10.12
C LEU A 22 11.26 -11.47 -10.36
N GLY A 23 11.63 -11.80 -11.61
CA GLY A 23 13.02 -11.95 -12.03
C GLY A 23 13.83 -10.65 -11.93
N ASP A 24 13.22 -9.50 -12.24
CA ASP A 24 13.83 -8.18 -12.06
C ASP A 24 14.03 -7.84 -10.58
N LEU A 25 13.05 -8.16 -9.73
CA LEU A 25 13.23 -8.04 -8.27
C LEU A 25 14.41 -8.90 -7.80
N TYR A 26 14.44 -10.17 -8.21
CA TYR A 26 15.51 -11.10 -7.83
C TYR A 26 16.91 -10.58 -8.21
N ARG A 27 17.05 -10.06 -9.44
CA ARG A 27 18.30 -9.45 -9.91
C ARG A 27 18.68 -8.20 -9.11
N ARG A 28 17.72 -7.30 -8.86
CA ARG A 28 17.94 -6.08 -8.04
C ARG A 28 18.34 -6.40 -6.60
N CYS A 29 17.91 -7.54 -6.08
CA CYS A 29 18.32 -8.05 -4.77
C CYS A 29 19.68 -8.77 -4.78
N GLY A 30 20.45 -8.68 -5.87
CA GLY A 30 21.78 -9.28 -5.98
C GLY A 30 21.76 -10.78 -6.31
N SER A 31 20.64 -11.29 -6.82
CA SER A 31 20.46 -12.70 -7.23
C SER A 31 20.86 -13.70 -6.14
N PRO A 32 20.21 -13.68 -4.96
CA PRO A 32 20.56 -14.58 -3.86
C PRO A 32 20.46 -16.06 -4.28
N PRO A 33 21.40 -16.95 -3.89
CA PRO A 33 21.34 -18.36 -4.22
C PRO A 33 20.04 -19.00 -3.73
N PHE A 34 19.40 -19.80 -4.59
CA PHE A 34 18.14 -20.46 -4.23
C PHE A 34 18.20 -21.33 -2.95
N PRO A 35 19.31 -22.05 -2.63
CA PRO A 35 19.42 -22.76 -1.35
C PRO A 35 19.31 -21.83 -0.14
N GLU A 36 19.89 -20.64 -0.23
CA GLU A 36 19.88 -19.65 0.84
C GLU A 36 18.51 -18.99 0.99
N MET A 37 17.84 -18.71 -0.13
CA MET A 37 16.44 -18.27 -0.11
C MET A 37 15.52 -19.30 0.56
N ALA A 38 15.73 -20.59 0.29
CA ALA A 38 14.96 -21.66 0.91
C ALA A 38 15.16 -21.68 2.44
N ALA A 39 16.42 -21.66 2.89
CA ALA A 39 16.76 -21.59 4.32
C ALA A 39 16.23 -20.32 5.00
N PHE A 40 16.30 -19.17 4.32
CA PHE A 40 15.75 -17.92 4.84
C PHE A 40 14.22 -17.97 4.97
N SER A 41 13.54 -18.63 4.02
CA SER A 41 12.08 -18.75 4.04
C SER A 41 11.53 -19.52 5.25
N GLU A 42 12.32 -20.46 5.80
CA GLU A 42 11.98 -21.19 7.03
C GLU A 42 11.94 -20.28 8.26
N ARG A 43 12.72 -19.20 8.25
CA ARG A 43 12.88 -18.25 9.37
C ARG A 43 12.00 -17.01 9.24
N LEU A 44 11.21 -16.89 8.17
CA LEU A 44 10.40 -15.69 7.91
C LEU A 44 9.42 -15.36 9.04
N ALA A 45 8.85 -16.39 9.69
CA ALA A 45 7.92 -16.20 10.81
C ALA A 45 8.62 -15.58 12.03
N GLU A 46 9.89 -15.95 12.27
CA GLU A 46 10.71 -15.39 13.35
C GLU A 46 11.15 -13.95 13.05
N LEU A 47 11.51 -13.68 11.79
CA LEU A 47 12.01 -12.37 11.36
C LEU A 47 10.92 -11.31 11.21
N HIS A 48 9.66 -11.72 11.04
CA HIS A 48 8.52 -10.82 10.89
C HIS A 48 7.34 -11.25 11.77
N PRO A 49 7.45 -11.15 13.11
CA PRO A 49 6.44 -11.65 14.05
C PRO A 49 5.13 -10.86 14.03
N ASP A 50 5.20 -9.53 13.81
CA ASP A 50 4.03 -8.63 13.76
C ASP A 50 3.22 -8.77 12.46
N ALA A 51 3.54 -9.82 11.70
CA ALA A 51 2.88 -10.15 10.48
C ALA A 51 1.57 -10.90 10.74
N HIS A 52 0.64 -10.26 11.45
CA HIS A 52 -0.73 -10.76 11.59
C HIS A 52 -1.32 -11.02 10.18
N GLY A 53 -1.67 -12.29 9.92
CA GLY A 53 -2.11 -12.82 8.61
C GLY A 53 -1.05 -13.58 7.81
N VAL A 54 0.20 -13.59 8.26
CA VAL A 54 1.40 -14.13 7.56
C VAL A 54 1.93 -15.41 8.24
N ASN A 55 1.27 -15.86 9.32
CA ASN A 55 1.58 -17.13 10.00
C ASN A 55 1.52 -18.38 9.10
N ASN A 56 1.07 -18.24 7.85
CA ASN A 56 1.00 -19.31 6.85
C ASN A 56 1.81 -18.99 5.59
N LEU A 57 2.95 -18.27 5.71
CA LEU A 57 3.86 -18.14 4.58
C LEU A 57 4.46 -19.50 4.23
N PRO A 58 4.38 -19.93 2.96
CA PRO A 58 4.97 -21.19 2.56
C PRO A 58 6.50 -21.10 2.62
N THR A 59 7.13 -22.14 3.16
CA THR A 59 8.54 -22.43 2.94
C THR A 59 8.79 -22.63 1.45
N LEU A 60 9.78 -21.93 0.93
CA LEU A 60 10.15 -21.99 -0.48
C LEU A 60 11.15 -23.11 -0.70
N SER A 61 10.89 -23.97 -1.69
CA SER A 61 11.91 -24.93 -2.14
C SER A 61 12.75 -24.35 -3.29
N LYS A 62 14.01 -24.78 -3.38
CA LYS A 62 14.92 -24.45 -4.48
C LYS A 62 14.30 -24.72 -5.86
N SER A 63 13.65 -25.87 -6.02
CA SER A 63 13.00 -26.25 -7.27
C SER A 63 11.82 -25.34 -7.58
N ALA A 64 10.98 -25.01 -6.59
CA ALA A 64 9.84 -24.12 -6.80
C ALA A 64 10.27 -22.71 -7.22
N ILE A 65 11.34 -22.17 -6.63
CA ILE A 65 11.91 -20.87 -7.03
C ILE A 65 12.39 -20.94 -8.48
N SER A 66 13.24 -21.93 -8.80
CA SER A 66 13.82 -22.08 -10.14
C SER A 66 12.75 -22.30 -11.21
N GLU A 67 11.75 -23.15 -10.97
CA GLU A 67 10.67 -23.43 -11.92
C GLU A 67 9.81 -22.19 -12.17
N THR A 68 9.53 -21.42 -11.11
CA THR A 68 8.70 -20.22 -11.21
C THR A 68 9.43 -19.15 -12.01
N LEU A 69 10.70 -18.85 -11.67
CA LEU A 69 11.49 -17.82 -12.37
C LEU A 69 11.84 -18.20 -13.82
N ARG A 70 11.93 -19.50 -14.14
CA ARG A 70 12.10 -19.98 -15.53
C ARG A 70 10.78 -20.07 -16.30
N GLY A 71 9.64 -19.70 -15.69
CA GLY A 71 8.33 -19.75 -16.33
C GLY A 71 7.83 -21.18 -16.61
N HIS A 72 8.43 -22.21 -15.99
CA HIS A 72 8.02 -23.61 -16.20
C HIS A 72 6.69 -23.95 -15.54
N ARG A 73 6.21 -23.14 -14.59
CA ARG A 73 4.93 -23.37 -13.93
C ARG A 73 3.76 -22.96 -14.81
N LYS A 74 2.76 -23.84 -14.91
CA LYS A 74 1.56 -23.62 -15.73
C LYS A 74 0.75 -22.39 -15.29
N TYR A 75 0.69 -22.12 -13.98
CA TYR A 75 -0.14 -21.08 -13.40
C TYR A 75 0.70 -19.96 -12.78
N LEU A 76 0.08 -18.79 -12.57
CA LEU A 76 0.63 -17.74 -11.73
C LEU A 76 0.93 -18.28 -10.31
N PRO A 77 2.00 -17.80 -9.65
CA PRO A 77 2.27 -18.15 -8.26
C PRO A 77 1.16 -17.62 -7.34
N THR A 78 1.03 -18.21 -6.14
CA THR A 78 0.02 -17.74 -5.17
C THR A 78 0.49 -16.47 -4.47
N ALA A 79 -0.46 -15.69 -3.92
CA ALA A 79 -0.14 -14.51 -3.14
C ALA A 79 0.80 -14.82 -1.96
N ALA A 80 0.58 -15.93 -1.25
CA ALA A 80 1.45 -16.37 -0.15
C ALA A 80 2.87 -16.71 -0.65
N TRP A 81 2.99 -17.40 -1.79
CA TRP A 81 4.30 -17.69 -2.38
C TRP A 81 5.03 -16.42 -2.81
N VAL A 82 4.33 -15.48 -3.45
CA VAL A 82 4.90 -14.18 -3.85
C VAL A 82 5.37 -13.41 -2.62
N ALA A 83 4.59 -13.38 -1.54
CA ALA A 83 4.98 -12.73 -0.31
C ALA A 83 6.25 -13.34 0.31
N SER A 84 6.32 -14.68 0.45
CA SER A 84 7.53 -15.35 0.92
C SER A 84 8.74 -15.02 0.04
N PHE A 85 8.56 -15.06 -1.28
CA PHE A 85 9.64 -14.82 -2.24
C PHE A 85 10.18 -13.40 -2.16
N VAL A 86 9.29 -12.41 -2.10
CA VAL A 86 9.63 -10.98 -2.00
C VAL A 86 10.38 -10.71 -0.70
N LEU A 87 9.86 -11.18 0.44
CA LEU A 87 10.52 -11.00 1.74
C LEU A 87 11.90 -11.67 1.78
N CYS A 88 12.03 -12.89 1.25
CA CYS A 88 13.34 -13.56 1.17
C CYS A 88 14.34 -12.76 0.33
N CYS A 89 13.93 -12.25 -0.84
CA CYS A 89 14.81 -11.44 -1.68
C CYS A 89 15.28 -10.17 -0.94
N GLN A 90 14.37 -9.49 -0.25
CA GLN A 90 14.63 -8.22 0.42
C GLN A 90 15.48 -8.39 1.67
N GLY A 91 15.13 -9.34 2.54
CA GLY A 91 15.89 -9.66 3.75
C GLY A 91 17.31 -10.12 3.43
N LEU A 92 17.49 -10.99 2.43
CA LEU A 92 18.83 -11.42 2.00
C LEU A 92 19.63 -10.29 1.34
N ALA A 93 19.00 -9.41 0.55
CA ALA A 93 19.67 -8.25 -0.01
C ALA A 93 20.16 -7.29 1.08
N CYS A 94 19.38 -7.10 2.14
CA CYS A 94 19.79 -6.33 3.31
C CYS A 94 20.93 -7.02 4.07
N ALA A 95 20.79 -8.32 4.36
CA ALA A 95 21.80 -9.09 5.10
C ALA A 95 23.17 -9.13 4.40
N ARG A 96 23.19 -9.03 3.07
CA ARG A 96 24.40 -9.03 2.24
C ARG A 96 24.93 -7.62 1.92
N GLY A 97 24.28 -6.57 2.42
CA GLY A 97 24.66 -5.18 2.13
C GLY A 97 24.38 -4.72 0.69
N VAL A 98 23.61 -5.47 -0.10
CA VAL A 98 23.13 -5.02 -1.42
C VAL A 98 22.12 -3.88 -1.27
N ARG A 99 21.37 -3.89 -0.16
CA ARG A 99 20.47 -2.81 0.25
C ARG A 99 20.83 -2.34 1.65
N PRO A 100 20.73 -1.04 1.95
CA PRO A 100 21.06 -0.50 3.27
C PRO A 100 20.02 -0.85 4.34
N THR A 101 18.75 -1.00 3.93
CA THR A 101 17.62 -1.26 4.83
C THR A 101 16.73 -2.34 4.22
N ASP A 102 16.15 -3.21 5.07
CA ASP A 102 15.12 -4.16 4.65
C ASP A 102 13.76 -3.44 4.60
N PRO A 103 13.11 -3.31 3.42
CA PRO A 103 11.75 -2.79 3.35
C PRO A 103 10.73 -3.67 4.09
N GLY A 104 11.06 -4.94 4.31
CA GLY A 104 10.17 -5.96 4.85
C GLY A 104 8.80 -5.92 4.17
N ARG A 105 7.76 -5.74 4.99
CA ARG A 105 6.37 -5.84 4.56
C ARG A 105 5.86 -4.63 3.79
N ALA A 106 6.57 -3.50 3.81
CA ALA A 106 6.12 -2.26 3.19
C ALA A 106 5.86 -2.41 1.67
N THR A 107 6.55 -3.35 1.02
CA THR A 107 6.41 -3.59 -0.42
C THR A 107 5.38 -4.66 -0.78
N LEU A 108 4.89 -5.45 0.18
CA LEU A 108 3.95 -6.54 -0.08
C LEU A 108 2.64 -6.09 -0.72
N PRO A 109 2.00 -4.98 -0.31
CA PRO A 109 0.77 -4.50 -0.95
C PRO A 109 0.94 -4.26 -2.46
N TYR A 110 2.07 -3.69 -2.87
CA TYR A 110 2.40 -3.49 -4.28
C TYR A 110 2.46 -4.81 -5.04
N TRP A 111 3.18 -5.81 -4.52
CA TRP A 111 3.31 -7.13 -5.17
C TRP A 111 2.00 -7.91 -5.21
N GLN A 112 1.18 -7.80 -4.16
CA GLN A 112 -0.16 -8.39 -4.14
C GLN A 112 -1.07 -7.75 -5.20
N TRP A 113 -1.05 -6.43 -5.33
CA TRP A 113 -1.77 -5.72 -6.39
C TRP A 113 -1.28 -6.13 -7.78
N ARG A 114 0.04 -6.22 -8.01
CA ARG A 114 0.61 -6.69 -9.28
C ARG A 114 0.13 -8.10 -9.64
N LEU A 115 0.11 -9.02 -8.67
CA LEU A 115 -0.42 -10.37 -8.89
C LEU A 115 -1.91 -10.35 -9.24
N GLN A 116 -2.72 -9.57 -8.53
CA GLN A 116 -4.15 -9.43 -8.81
C GLN A 116 -4.43 -8.86 -10.20
N GLN A 117 -3.61 -7.92 -10.67
CA GLN A 117 -3.68 -7.39 -12.03
C GLN A 117 -3.38 -8.48 -13.06
N ALA A 118 -2.31 -9.26 -12.86
CA ALA A 118 -1.98 -10.38 -13.72
C ALA A 118 -3.09 -11.46 -13.73
N GLU A 119 -3.68 -11.77 -12.58
CA GLU A 119 -4.81 -12.70 -12.48
C GLU A 119 -6.06 -12.19 -13.22
N SER A 120 -6.35 -10.88 -13.12
CA SER A 120 -7.51 -10.27 -13.77
C SER A 120 -7.33 -10.19 -15.29
N GLU A 121 -6.12 -9.84 -15.75
CA GLU A 121 -5.80 -9.83 -17.17
C GLU A 121 -5.81 -11.24 -17.78
N ALA A 122 -5.26 -12.23 -17.08
CA ALA A 122 -5.35 -13.63 -17.50
C ALA A 122 -6.82 -14.08 -17.64
N ARG A 123 -7.69 -13.70 -16.68
CA ARG A 123 -9.13 -13.97 -16.76
C ARG A 123 -9.79 -13.30 -17.96
N ARG A 124 -9.49 -12.02 -18.23
CA ARG A 124 -10.02 -11.30 -19.40
C ARG A 124 -9.65 -11.96 -20.73
N ARG A 125 -8.47 -12.61 -20.79
CA ARG A 125 -7.99 -13.32 -21.98
C ARG A 125 -8.43 -14.80 -22.05
N GLY A 126 -9.25 -15.27 -21.13
CA GLY A 126 -9.66 -16.69 -21.05
C GLY A 126 -8.49 -17.63 -20.75
N LEU A 127 -7.39 -17.13 -20.21
CA LEU A 127 -6.22 -17.93 -19.87
C LEU A 127 -6.47 -18.68 -18.55
N PRO A 128 -5.94 -19.91 -18.41
CA PRO A 128 -6.22 -20.75 -17.25
C PRO A 128 -5.69 -20.09 -15.96
N SER A 129 -6.61 -19.75 -15.05
CA SER A 129 -6.29 -19.28 -13.69
C SER A 129 -6.45 -20.40 -12.67
N ARG A 130 -5.54 -20.46 -11.67
CA ARG A 130 -5.54 -21.49 -10.63
C ARG A 130 -6.87 -21.55 -9.85
N ARG A 131 -7.52 -20.39 -9.63
CA ARG A 131 -8.77 -20.31 -8.87
C ARG A 131 -9.94 -21.06 -9.52
N GLN A 132 -9.94 -21.16 -10.84
CA GLN A 132 -11.03 -21.81 -11.58
C GLN A 132 -11.09 -23.32 -11.27
N ARG A 133 -9.94 -23.99 -11.09
CA ARG A 133 -9.90 -25.42 -10.76
C ARG A 133 -10.37 -25.78 -9.36
N HIS A 134 -10.22 -24.90 -8.38
CA HIS A 134 -10.74 -25.17 -7.04
C HIS A 134 -12.25 -24.92 -6.95
N ARG A 135 -12.81 -24.09 -7.84
CA ARG A 135 -14.25 -23.82 -7.88
C ARG A 135 -15.03 -24.87 -8.68
N ASP A 136 -14.42 -25.43 -9.73
CA ASP A 136 -15.06 -26.40 -10.63
C ASP A 136 -14.75 -27.87 -10.27
N GLY A 137 -14.13 -28.13 -9.11
CA GLY A 137 -14.02 -29.49 -8.58
C GLY A 137 -15.38 -29.97 -8.06
N PRO A 138 -15.74 -31.26 -8.20
CA PRO A 138 -16.92 -31.79 -7.52
C PRO A 138 -16.78 -31.46 -6.03
N ALA A 139 -17.84 -30.90 -5.43
CA ALA A 139 -17.88 -30.59 -4.01
C ALA A 139 -17.38 -31.82 -3.25
N VAL A 140 -16.16 -31.75 -2.73
CA VAL A 140 -15.63 -32.78 -1.86
C VAL A 140 -16.52 -32.71 -0.62
N PRO A 141 -17.25 -33.78 -0.26
CA PRO A 141 -18.08 -33.77 0.94
C PRO A 141 -17.21 -33.37 2.12
N GLU A 142 -17.64 -32.31 2.77
CA GLU A 142 -17.11 -31.78 4.01
C GLU A 142 -16.81 -32.93 4.97
N PRO A 143 -15.58 -33.08 5.50
CA PRO A 143 -15.29 -34.13 6.46
C PRO A 143 -16.10 -33.87 7.73
N THR A 144 -17.09 -34.74 7.91
CA THR A 144 -17.99 -34.85 9.04
C THR A 144 -17.23 -34.86 10.37
N LEU A 145 -17.54 -33.86 11.20
CA LEU A 145 -17.64 -33.89 12.67
C LEU A 145 -16.55 -34.65 13.46
N TRP A 146 -15.72 -33.89 14.18
CA TRP A 146 -15.20 -34.32 15.48
C TRP A 146 -16.10 -33.77 16.61
N PRO A 147 -16.32 -34.54 17.69
CA PRO A 147 -17.28 -34.19 18.74
C PRO A 147 -16.77 -33.08 19.67
N PRO A 148 -17.68 -32.32 20.33
CA PRO A 148 -17.32 -31.27 21.26
C PRO A 148 -16.77 -31.84 22.57
N VAL A 149 -15.59 -31.35 22.98
CA VAL A 149 -15.04 -31.57 24.31
C VAL A 149 -15.83 -30.73 25.30
N MET A 150 -16.53 -31.39 26.22
CA MET A 150 -17.22 -30.75 27.34
C MET A 150 -16.19 -30.24 28.35
N PHE A 151 -16.06 -28.91 28.48
CA PHE A 151 -15.39 -28.31 29.64
C PHE A 151 -16.42 -27.84 30.65
N ALA A 152 -16.21 -28.31 31.89
CA ALA A 152 -17.08 -28.15 33.03
C ALA A 152 -17.17 -26.69 33.53
N ALA A 153 -18.36 -26.36 34.02
CA ALA A 153 -18.66 -25.13 34.73
C ALA A 153 -18.01 -25.10 36.12
N GLY A 154 -17.46 -23.93 36.48
CA GLY A 154 -17.18 -23.53 37.87
C GLY A 154 -17.85 -22.18 38.14
N PRO A 155 -18.52 -21.98 39.29
CA PRO A 155 -19.22 -20.74 39.61
C PRO A 155 -18.33 -19.81 40.45
N HIS A 156 -18.35 -18.50 40.19
CA HIS A 156 -18.30 -17.43 41.21
C HIS A 156 -18.54 -16.03 40.57
N ALA A 157 -19.41 -15.27 41.23
CA ALA A 157 -19.84 -13.89 40.96
C ALA A 157 -18.90 -12.86 41.64
N PRO A 158 -19.20 -11.54 41.75
CA PRO A 158 -19.94 -10.59 40.89
C PRO A 158 -19.13 -9.28 40.58
N SER A 159 -19.76 -8.40 39.78
CA SER A 159 -19.59 -6.92 39.76
C SER A 159 -18.29 -6.29 39.23
N ALA A 160 -18.42 -5.60 38.09
CA ALA A 160 -18.37 -4.14 38.05
C ALA A 160 -18.89 -3.66 36.69
N GLY A 161 -19.89 -2.76 36.72
CA GLY A 161 -20.51 -2.18 35.53
C GLY A 161 -19.49 -1.45 34.68
N THR A 162 -19.05 -2.09 33.60
CA THR A 162 -18.46 -1.39 32.48
C THR A 162 -19.65 -0.87 31.68
N ALA A 163 -19.86 0.44 31.70
CA ALA A 163 -20.78 1.09 30.78
C ALA A 163 -20.31 0.71 29.37
N GLU A 164 -21.01 -0.24 28.76
CA GLU A 164 -20.87 -0.64 27.39
C GLU A 164 -21.22 0.59 26.55
N VAL A 165 -20.19 1.37 26.21
CA VAL A 165 -20.31 2.44 25.22
C VAL A 165 -20.72 1.70 23.95
N PRO A 166 -21.95 1.92 23.43
CA PRO A 166 -22.39 1.25 22.22
C PRO A 166 -21.35 1.54 21.13
N PRO A 167 -20.99 0.55 20.28
CA PRO A 167 -20.13 0.81 19.16
C PRO A 167 -20.79 1.93 18.36
N ARG A 168 -20.20 3.12 18.43
CA ARG A 168 -20.64 4.25 17.61
C ARG A 168 -20.34 3.81 16.20
N SER A 169 -21.37 3.30 15.52
CA SER A 169 -21.39 3.04 14.09
C SER A 169 -21.17 4.37 13.39
N GLY A 170 -19.93 4.84 13.37
CA GLY A 170 -19.46 5.85 12.45
C GLY A 170 -19.68 5.25 11.08
N GLY A 171 -20.64 5.80 10.35
CA GLY A 171 -20.95 5.33 9.00
C GLY A 171 -19.69 5.29 8.14
N PRO A 172 -19.64 4.41 7.14
CA PRO A 172 -18.53 4.33 6.20
C PRO A 172 -18.20 5.74 5.70
N THR A 173 -16.92 6.08 5.77
CA THR A 173 -16.39 7.39 5.41
C THR A 173 -16.67 7.62 3.93
N ALA A 174 -17.79 8.27 3.60
CA ALA A 174 -18.24 8.38 2.22
C ALA A 174 -17.41 9.45 1.49
N LEU A 175 -16.22 9.06 1.04
CA LEU A 175 -15.56 9.77 -0.04
C LEU A 175 -16.55 9.84 -1.21
N SER A 176 -16.85 11.06 -1.66
CA SER A 176 -17.66 11.25 -2.87
C SER A 176 -17.00 10.58 -4.07
N ASP A 177 -17.79 10.20 -5.07
CA ASP A 177 -17.26 9.56 -6.28
C ASP A 177 -16.20 10.41 -6.98
N ALA A 178 -16.34 11.74 -6.94
CA ALA A 178 -15.34 12.67 -7.48
C ALA A 178 -14.02 12.63 -6.70
N GLN A 179 -14.07 12.63 -5.36
CA GLN A 179 -12.86 12.50 -4.52
C GLN A 179 -12.20 11.14 -4.72
N ARG A 180 -12.99 10.07 -4.83
CA ARG A 180 -12.52 8.71 -5.11
C ARG A 180 -11.82 8.64 -6.47
N ALA A 181 -12.44 9.18 -7.51
CA ALA A 181 -11.85 9.26 -8.85
C ALA A 181 -10.52 10.04 -8.83
N HIS A 182 -10.47 11.16 -8.12
CA HIS A 182 -9.24 11.96 -7.96
C HIS A 182 -8.13 11.18 -7.27
N VAL A 183 -8.40 10.55 -6.13
CA VAL A 183 -7.38 9.78 -5.39
C VAL A 183 -6.90 8.58 -6.22
N THR A 184 -7.82 7.88 -6.91
CA THR A 184 -7.44 6.75 -7.77
C THR A 184 -6.63 7.15 -9.00
N ALA A 185 -6.64 8.42 -9.40
CA ALA A 185 -5.81 8.94 -10.48
C ALA A 185 -4.31 8.92 -10.14
N PHE A 186 -3.93 8.82 -8.86
CA PHE A 186 -2.55 8.58 -8.41
C PHE A 186 -2.07 7.13 -8.62
N GLY A 187 -2.75 6.36 -9.46
CA GLY A 187 -2.37 5.01 -9.85
C GLY A 187 -2.62 3.98 -8.75
N TRP A 188 -1.71 3.01 -8.62
CA TRP A 188 -1.88 1.87 -7.72
C TRP A 188 -1.98 2.29 -6.25
N TYR A 189 -1.18 3.28 -5.86
CA TYR A 189 -1.14 3.77 -4.49
C TYR A 189 -2.49 4.40 -4.14
N GLY A 190 -3.01 5.26 -5.03
CA GLY A 190 -4.34 5.84 -4.91
C GLY A 190 -5.45 4.80 -4.77
N GLN A 191 -5.44 3.75 -5.59
CA GLN A 191 -6.41 2.65 -5.51
C GLN A 191 -6.34 1.89 -4.18
N ALA A 192 -5.14 1.50 -3.76
CA ALA A 192 -4.94 0.80 -2.49
C ALA A 192 -5.30 1.69 -1.29
N LEU A 193 -5.01 2.99 -1.39
CA LEU A 193 -5.32 3.97 -0.36
C LEU A 193 -6.83 4.16 -0.20
N THR A 194 -7.55 4.34 -1.30
CA THR A 194 -9.02 4.41 -1.32
C THR A 194 -9.65 3.14 -0.73
N ALA A 195 -9.18 1.95 -1.14
CA ALA A 195 -9.73 0.69 -0.63
C ALA A 195 -9.53 0.53 0.89
N ARG A 196 -8.38 0.97 1.42
CA ARG A 196 -8.13 0.99 2.87
C ARG A 196 -8.98 2.04 3.59
N ALA A 197 -9.15 3.22 3.00
CA ALA A 197 -10.02 4.25 3.55
C ALA A 197 -11.50 3.78 3.60
N ASP A 198 -11.98 3.10 2.56
CA ASP A 198 -13.31 2.47 2.52
C ASP A 198 -13.47 1.38 3.61
N ALA A 199 -12.38 0.69 3.95
CA ALA A 199 -12.34 -0.29 5.03
C ALA A 199 -12.25 0.35 6.44
N GLY A 200 -12.21 1.69 6.53
CA GLY A 200 -12.17 2.42 7.80
C GLY A 200 -10.77 2.56 8.41
N ASP A 201 -9.70 2.36 7.63
CA ASP A 201 -8.33 2.57 8.12
C ASP A 201 -8.07 4.06 8.40
N PRO A 202 -7.90 4.49 9.67
CA PRO A 202 -7.79 5.90 10.03
C PRO A 202 -6.58 6.58 9.38
N HIS A 203 -5.49 5.85 9.21
CA HIS A 203 -4.28 6.39 8.62
C HIS A 203 -4.45 6.60 7.10
N ALA A 204 -5.14 5.67 6.43
CA ALA A 204 -5.47 5.81 5.02
C ALA A 204 -6.44 6.98 4.78
N VAL A 205 -7.48 7.13 5.60
CA VAL A 205 -8.42 8.27 5.53
C VAL A 205 -7.68 9.60 5.69
N TYR A 206 -6.75 9.69 6.65
CA TYR A 206 -5.91 10.87 6.82
C TYR A 206 -5.04 11.17 5.59
N GLN A 207 -4.36 10.16 5.03
CA GLN A 207 -3.55 10.33 3.81
C GLN A 207 -4.40 10.81 2.63
N VAL A 208 -5.62 10.28 2.46
CA VAL A 208 -6.59 10.78 1.46
C VAL A 208 -6.90 12.24 1.70
N ALA A 209 -7.20 12.63 2.93
CA ALA A 209 -7.57 14.01 3.24
C ALA A 209 -6.42 14.99 2.94
N VAL A 210 -5.17 14.60 3.22
CA VAL A 210 -3.99 15.39 2.86
C VAL A 210 -3.87 15.53 1.33
N LEU A 211 -4.07 14.45 0.57
CA LEU A 211 -4.06 14.51 -0.90
C LEU A 211 -5.16 15.44 -1.43
N LEU A 212 -6.39 15.36 -0.91
CA LEU A 212 -7.48 16.24 -1.31
C LEU A 212 -7.19 17.71 -0.97
N ALA A 213 -6.62 17.98 0.22
CA ALA A 213 -6.27 19.33 0.65
C ALA A 213 -5.18 19.99 -0.22
N CYS A 214 -4.32 19.20 -0.87
CA CYS A 214 -3.30 19.70 -1.79
C CYS A 214 -3.86 20.15 -3.15
N HIS A 215 -5.12 19.87 -3.44
CA HIS A 215 -5.77 20.17 -4.73
C HIS A 215 -6.94 21.15 -4.53
N PRO A 216 -6.91 22.34 -5.16
CA PRO A 216 -7.91 23.37 -4.91
C PRO A 216 -9.35 22.93 -5.25
N GLU A 217 -9.52 22.11 -6.29
CA GLU A 217 -10.81 21.57 -6.71
C GLU A 217 -11.46 20.64 -5.66
N HIS A 218 -10.65 20.06 -4.76
CA HIS A 218 -11.10 19.12 -3.75
C HIS A 218 -10.83 19.56 -2.31
N ALA A 219 -10.15 20.70 -2.12
CA ALA A 219 -9.73 21.19 -0.81
C ALA A 219 -10.92 21.46 0.13
N ALA A 220 -12.06 21.91 -0.41
CA ALA A 220 -13.28 22.14 0.37
C ALA A 220 -13.83 20.87 1.04
N GLY A 221 -13.57 19.70 0.47
CA GLY A 221 -14.01 18.41 1.02
C GLY A 221 -12.99 17.75 1.95
N ALA A 222 -11.78 18.29 2.10
CA ALA A 222 -10.76 17.69 2.95
C ALA A 222 -11.05 17.77 4.47
N PRO A 223 -11.65 18.86 5.02
CA PRO A 223 -11.97 18.93 6.45
C PRO A 223 -12.91 17.82 6.93
N SER A 224 -13.92 17.45 6.13
CA SER A 224 -14.85 16.38 6.51
C SER A 224 -14.17 15.01 6.61
N VAL A 225 -13.27 14.72 5.66
CA VAL A 225 -12.46 13.49 5.67
C VAL A 225 -11.49 13.48 6.86
N LEU A 226 -10.87 14.62 7.20
CA LEU A 226 -10.03 14.76 8.40
C LEU A 226 -10.81 14.53 9.68
N MET A 227 -12.04 15.05 9.78
CA MET A 227 -12.89 14.82 10.96
C MET A 227 -13.17 13.33 11.17
N THR A 228 -13.38 12.57 10.09
CA THR A 228 -13.54 11.11 10.21
C THR A 228 -12.24 10.42 10.65
N ALA A 229 -11.08 10.80 10.11
CA ALA A 229 -9.81 10.26 10.58
C ALA A 229 -9.54 10.58 12.06
N ALA A 230 -9.83 11.82 12.49
CA ALA A 230 -9.69 12.24 13.88
C ALA A 230 -10.63 11.47 14.82
N ALA A 231 -11.90 11.28 14.41
CA ALA A 231 -12.87 10.48 15.16
C ALA A 231 -12.45 9.01 15.29
N ALA A 232 -11.69 8.49 14.33
CA ALA A 232 -11.10 7.15 14.35
C ALA A 232 -9.74 7.09 15.07
N GLY A 233 -9.32 8.15 15.77
CA GLY A 233 -8.13 8.18 16.62
C GLY A 233 -6.85 8.69 15.96
N GLN A 234 -6.91 9.24 14.75
CA GLN A 234 -5.71 9.76 14.07
C GLN A 234 -5.34 11.15 14.62
N HIS A 235 -4.40 11.21 15.56
CA HIS A 235 -3.97 12.46 16.21
C HIS A 235 -3.44 13.53 15.23
N GLN A 236 -2.75 13.14 14.15
CA GLN A 236 -2.29 14.11 13.15
C GLN A 236 -3.44 14.79 12.42
N ALA A 237 -4.58 14.11 12.25
CA ALA A 237 -5.76 14.72 11.64
C ALA A 237 -6.38 15.76 12.56
N LEU A 238 -6.45 15.47 13.87
CA LEU A 238 -6.93 16.41 14.89
C LEU A 238 -6.03 17.66 14.95
N ALA A 239 -4.71 17.48 15.03
CA ALA A 239 -3.77 18.60 15.05
C ALA A 239 -3.89 19.49 13.81
N LEU A 240 -4.10 18.89 12.63
CA LEU A 240 -4.31 19.62 11.38
C LEU A 240 -5.62 20.41 11.40
N LEU A 241 -6.70 19.86 11.98
CA LEU A 241 -7.98 20.54 12.16
C LEU A 241 -7.90 21.67 13.18
N GLU A 242 -7.29 21.45 14.34
CA GLU A 242 -7.18 22.47 15.41
C GLU A 242 -6.36 23.69 14.99
N ALA A 243 -5.30 23.46 14.22
CA ALA A 243 -4.47 24.54 13.68
C ALA A 243 -5.11 25.26 12.47
N SER A 244 -6.20 24.72 11.93
CA SER A 244 -6.93 25.25 10.81
C SER A 244 -8.18 25.97 11.32
N GLY A 245 -8.16 27.30 11.36
CA GLY A 245 -9.30 28.12 11.79
C GLY A 245 -10.50 28.00 10.84
N GLU A 246 -10.81 29.07 10.09
CA GLU A 246 -11.92 29.04 9.11
C GLU A 246 -11.63 28.21 7.85
N GLY A 247 -10.42 27.66 7.72
CA GLY A 247 -10.03 26.80 6.61
C GLY A 247 -8.69 26.12 6.85
N LEU A 248 -8.38 25.10 6.04
CA LEU A 248 -7.14 24.34 6.16
C LEU A 248 -5.92 25.23 5.90
N ASN A 249 -5.03 25.31 6.89
CA ASN A 249 -3.78 26.05 6.74
C ASN A 249 -2.88 25.36 5.70
N ARG A 250 -2.75 25.95 4.51
CA ARG A 250 -1.97 25.40 3.39
C ARG A 250 -0.53 25.09 3.76
N GLY A 251 0.11 25.93 4.59
CA GLY A 251 1.48 25.72 5.04
C GLY A 251 1.61 24.46 5.90
N LEU A 252 0.63 24.22 6.77
CA LEU A 252 0.60 23.04 7.63
C LEU A 252 0.28 21.76 6.84
N VAL A 253 -0.67 21.83 5.90
CA VAL A 253 -0.95 20.72 4.96
C VAL A 253 0.32 20.37 4.17
N ALA A 254 1.05 21.37 3.68
CA ALA A 254 2.31 21.15 2.98
C ALA A 254 3.36 20.49 3.88
N ALA A 255 3.45 20.87 5.16
CA ALA A 255 4.36 20.25 6.11
C ALA A 255 4.04 18.77 6.35
N HIS A 256 2.76 18.42 6.54
CA HIS A 256 2.33 17.03 6.66
C HIS A 256 2.54 16.22 5.38
N ALA A 257 2.34 16.83 4.20
CA ALA A 257 2.67 16.18 2.95
C ALA A 257 4.18 15.88 2.85
N ARG A 258 5.07 16.81 3.23
CA ARG A 258 6.52 16.51 3.29
C ARG A 258 6.84 15.40 4.28
N GLU A 259 6.24 15.41 5.46
CA GLU A 259 6.45 14.37 6.46
C GLU A 259 6.02 12.98 5.94
N LEU A 260 4.87 12.91 5.24
CA LEU A 260 4.43 11.68 4.58
C LEU A 260 5.38 11.25 3.46
N ALA A 261 5.93 12.20 2.71
CA ALA A 261 6.94 11.93 1.69
C ALA A 261 8.22 11.35 2.31
N ASP A 262 8.73 11.96 3.38
CA ASP A 262 9.93 11.50 4.09
C ASP A 262 9.74 10.10 4.68
N ARG A 263 8.57 9.84 5.30
CA ARG A 263 8.23 8.49 5.78
C ARG A 263 8.17 7.47 4.65
N ALA A 264 7.59 7.84 3.50
CA ALA A 264 7.54 6.97 2.33
C ALA A 264 8.94 6.71 1.76
N GLU A 265 9.81 7.71 1.73
CA GLU A 265 11.20 7.58 1.27
C GLU A 265 12.00 6.66 2.20
N ASN A 266 11.84 6.82 3.53
CA ASN A 266 12.43 5.92 4.53
C ASN A 266 11.91 4.47 4.39
N ALA A 267 10.66 4.29 3.97
CA ALA A 267 10.09 2.98 3.64
C ALA A 267 10.47 2.47 2.23
N MET A 268 11.33 3.20 1.50
CA MET A 268 11.73 2.94 0.12
C MET A 268 10.54 2.83 -0.85
N SER A 269 9.49 3.59 -0.58
CA SER A 269 8.31 3.73 -1.43
C SER A 269 8.41 5.01 -2.25
N HIS A 270 9.42 5.07 -3.14
CA HIS A 270 9.78 6.29 -3.89
C HIS A 270 8.61 6.88 -4.70
N ASP A 271 7.71 6.05 -5.23
CA ASP A 271 6.52 6.54 -5.94
C ASP A 271 5.60 7.34 -5.01
N VAL A 272 5.38 6.84 -3.79
CA VAL A 272 4.55 7.48 -2.77
C VAL A 272 5.24 8.74 -2.25
N ALA A 273 6.55 8.67 -2.02
CA ALA A 273 7.37 9.82 -1.63
C ALA A 273 7.26 10.95 -2.66
N ARG A 274 7.35 10.62 -3.95
CA ARG A 274 7.19 11.57 -5.06
C ARG A 274 5.80 12.21 -5.07
N ILE A 275 4.73 11.42 -4.92
CA ILE A 275 3.35 11.94 -4.89
C ILE A 275 3.19 13.01 -3.80
N PHE A 276 3.60 12.69 -2.57
CA PHE A 276 3.46 13.64 -1.46
C PHE A 276 4.43 14.83 -1.55
N SER A 277 5.62 14.64 -2.12
CA SER A 277 6.56 15.74 -2.40
C SER A 277 5.98 16.74 -3.42
N GLU A 278 5.38 16.23 -4.50
CA GLU A 278 4.70 17.06 -5.51
C GLU A 278 3.52 17.82 -4.88
N CYS A 279 2.72 17.14 -4.05
CA CYS A 279 1.63 17.75 -3.28
C CYS A 279 2.12 18.89 -2.38
N ALA A 280 3.20 18.67 -1.62
CA ALA A 280 3.80 19.70 -0.78
C ALA A 280 4.33 20.89 -1.61
N GLY A 281 4.95 20.62 -2.76
CA GLY A 281 5.48 21.65 -3.66
C GLY A 281 4.39 22.59 -4.20
N ARG A 282 3.23 22.03 -4.59
CA ARG A 282 2.08 22.81 -5.07
C ARG A 282 1.54 23.80 -4.04
N LEU A 283 1.58 23.44 -2.75
CA LEU A 283 1.12 24.31 -1.67
C LEU A 283 2.18 25.36 -1.26
N GLY A 284 3.47 25.05 -1.44
CA GLY A 284 4.57 25.96 -1.09
C GLY A 284 4.90 27.02 -2.16
N GLY A 285 4.46 26.82 -3.41
CA GLY A 285 4.82 27.68 -4.55
C GLY A 285 4.36 29.14 -4.46
N ASP A 286 3.32 29.45 -3.68
CA ASP A 286 2.78 30.82 -3.58
C ASP A 286 3.55 31.75 -2.63
N LEU A 287 4.45 31.22 -1.80
CA LEU A 287 5.16 32.03 -0.79
C LEU A 287 6.53 32.55 -1.27
N SER A 288 6.92 32.31 -2.52
CA SER A 288 8.22 32.68 -3.08
C SER A 288 8.17 33.49 -4.38
N ALA A 289 7.03 34.14 -4.69
CA ALA A 289 7.11 35.34 -5.50
C ALA A 289 7.64 36.45 -4.59
N PRO A 290 8.86 36.98 -4.80
CA PRO A 290 9.22 38.22 -4.14
C PRO A 290 8.12 39.22 -4.53
N ARG A 291 7.41 39.75 -3.54
CA ARG A 291 6.67 41.00 -3.74
C ARG A 291 7.73 41.98 -4.21
N SER A 292 7.82 42.17 -5.52
CA SER A 292 8.45 43.33 -6.10
C SER A 292 7.72 44.49 -5.46
N SER A 293 8.26 45.00 -4.36
CA SER A 293 7.90 46.31 -3.87
C SER A 293 7.97 47.22 -5.09
N PRO A 294 6.92 47.98 -5.40
CA PRO A 294 7.05 49.03 -6.39
C PRO A 294 8.18 49.92 -5.88
N VAL A 295 9.37 49.77 -6.47
CA VAL A 295 10.48 50.68 -6.30
C VAL A 295 9.89 52.03 -6.64
N GLY A 296 9.91 52.92 -5.63
CA GLY A 296 9.30 54.23 -5.70
C GLY A 296 9.62 54.89 -7.03
N GLU A 297 8.57 55.18 -7.77
CA GLU A 297 8.62 56.04 -8.93
C GLU A 297 9.17 57.39 -8.43
N HIS A 298 10.42 57.64 -8.80
CA HIS A 298 11.18 58.82 -8.43
C HIS A 298 10.44 60.03 -9.04
N VAL A 299 9.68 60.75 -8.23
CA VAL A 299 9.06 62.02 -8.61
C VAL A 299 10.18 63.02 -8.90
N THR A 300 10.53 63.17 -10.18
CA THR A 300 11.35 64.28 -10.66
C THR A 300 10.51 65.56 -10.62
N HIS A 301 10.80 66.44 -9.67
CA HIS A 301 10.29 67.82 -9.67
C HIS A 301 10.89 68.61 -10.84
N PRO A 302 10.09 69.44 -11.55
CA PRO A 302 10.61 70.34 -12.58
C PRO A 302 11.37 71.53 -11.94
N PRO A 303 12.42 72.06 -12.60
CA PRO A 303 13.09 73.25 -12.14
C PRO A 303 12.22 74.49 -12.38
N THR A 304 11.95 75.22 -11.29
CA THR A 304 11.36 76.56 -11.31
C THR A 304 12.32 77.54 -11.95
N VAL A 305 12.02 77.99 -13.18
CA VAL A 305 12.73 79.11 -13.82
C VAL A 305 12.12 80.41 -13.28
N GLY A 306 12.93 81.14 -12.51
CA GLY A 306 12.62 82.48 -12.03
C GLY A 306 13.51 83.52 -12.72
N ARG A 307 12.83 84.49 -13.36
CA ARG A 307 13.28 85.78 -13.92
C ARG A 307 14.10 85.78 -15.19
#